data_AF-T0JXU0-F1
#
_entry.id   AF-T0JXU0-F1
#
_cell.length_a   1.000
_cell.length_b   1.000
_cell.length_c   1.000
_cell.angle_alpha   90.00
_cell.angle_beta   90.00
_cell.angle_gamma   90.00
#
_symmetry.space_group_name_H-M   'P 1'
#
loop_
_entity.id
_entity.type
_entity.pdbx_description
1 polymer ?
#
loop_
_entity_poly.entity_id
_entity_poly.type
_entity_poly.pdbx_seq_one_letter_code
_entity_poly.pdbx_strand_id
1 'polypeptide(L)'
;MSRTLLLCFIHGFKGNDDTFREFPDDLKRVVTKQLPDHRVESIVYPKYETKGELAEATEAFLAWLKEQVMEVRKSTVEKPWPPKDREVCVILVAHSMGQASTTTPSHPPKH
;
A
#
# COMPACT_ATOMS: atom_id res chain seq x y z
N MET A 1 -18.90 8.49 13.37
CA MET A 1 -18.14 9.46 12.54
C MET A 1 -17.52 8.69 11.40
N SER A 2 -18.03 8.89 10.19
CA SER A 2 -17.43 8.28 8.99
C SER A 2 -16.02 8.84 8.78
N ARG A 3 -15.12 8.00 8.28
CA ARG A 3 -13.73 8.33 7.96
C ARG A 3 -13.32 7.59 6.70
N THR A 4 -12.29 8.09 6.05
CA THR A 4 -11.61 7.36 4.97
C THR A 4 -10.41 6.61 5.53
N LEU A 5 -10.37 5.30 5.34
CA LEU A 5 -9.23 4.44 5.61
C LEU A 5 -8.46 4.24 4.30
N LEU A 6 -7.20 4.65 4.29
CA LEU A 6 -6.29 4.49 3.16
C LEU A 6 -5.30 3.36 3.47
N LEU A 7 -5.51 2.20 2.83
CA LEU A 7 -4.63 1.05 2.89
C LEU A 7 -3.46 1.29 1.92
N CYS A 8 -2.28 1.60 2.46
CA CYS A 8 -1.08 1.88 1.69
C CYS A 8 -0.15 0.66 1.68
N PHE A 9 -0.02 0.02 0.53
CA PHE A 9 0.78 -1.18 0.34
C PHE A 9 2.22 -0.82 -0.04
N ILE A 10 3.18 -1.40 0.67
CA ILE A 10 4.61 -1.12 0.49
C ILE A 10 5.35 -2.41 0.13
N HIS A 11 5.97 -2.41 -1.04
CA HIS A 11 6.77 -3.53 -1.52
C HIS A 11 8.03 -3.74 -0.68
N GLY A 12 8.43 -5.00 -0.52
CA GLY A 12 9.75 -5.39 -0.03
C GLY A 12 10.81 -5.38 -1.14
N PHE A 13 12.00 -5.90 -0.83
CA PHE A 13 13.13 -5.96 -1.76
C PHE A 13 12.75 -6.68 -3.07
N LYS A 14 13.03 -6.03 -4.22
CA LYS A 14 12.68 -6.49 -5.58
C LYS A 14 11.17 -6.66 -5.86
N GLY A 15 10.29 -6.13 -5.03
CA GLY A 15 8.87 -6.09 -5.39
C GLY A 15 8.62 -5.27 -6.66
N ASN A 16 7.58 -5.65 -7.39
CA ASN A 16 7.03 -4.99 -8.57
C ASN A 16 5.49 -4.92 -8.47
N ASP A 17 4.84 -4.48 -9.55
CA ASP A 17 3.37 -4.38 -9.62
C ASP A 17 2.65 -5.73 -9.37
N ASP A 18 3.33 -6.86 -9.60
CA ASP A 18 2.82 -8.21 -9.33
C ASP A 18 3.02 -8.68 -7.89
N THR A 19 3.65 -7.88 -7.01
CA THR A 19 3.94 -8.30 -5.62
C THR A 19 2.66 -8.62 -4.87
N PHE A 20 1.64 -7.79 -5.05
CA PHE A 20 0.39 -7.89 -4.30
C PHE A 20 -0.73 -8.53 -5.11
N ARG A 21 -0.66 -8.47 -6.45
CA ARG A 21 -1.72 -8.98 -7.34
C ARG A 21 -3.09 -8.44 -6.89
N GLU A 22 -4.05 -9.32 -6.65
CA GLU A 22 -5.42 -8.99 -6.22
C GLU A 22 -5.54 -8.69 -4.72
N PHE A 23 -4.50 -8.92 -3.92
CA PHE A 23 -4.54 -8.76 -2.46
C PHE A 23 -4.99 -7.37 -1.98
N PRO A 24 -4.56 -6.25 -2.60
CA PRO A 24 -5.01 -4.92 -2.16
C PRO A 24 -6.51 -4.73 -2.32
N ASP A 25 -7.08 -5.24 -3.42
CA ASP A 25 -8.50 -5.17 -3.70
C ASP A 25 -9.30 -6.14 -2.83
N ASP A 26 -8.78 -7.34 -2.59
CA ASP A 26 -9.35 -8.31 -1.66
C ASP A 26 -9.45 -7.75 -0.25
N LEU A 27 -8.35 -7.18 0.26
CA LEU A 27 -8.33 -6.59 1.59
C LEU A 27 -9.27 -5.39 1.67
N LYS A 28 -9.26 -4.50 0.66
CA LYS A 28 -10.20 -3.37 0.58
C LYS A 28 -11.64 -3.86 0.67
N ARG A 29 -12.05 -4.85 -0.15
CA ARG A 29 -13.42 -5.40 -0.11
C ARG A 29 -13.78 -5.98 1.24
N VAL A 30 -12.89 -6.75 1.86
CA VAL A 30 -13.15 -7.36 3.17
C VAL A 30 -13.31 -6.27 4.24
N VAL A 31 -12.40 -5.29 4.29
CA VAL A 31 -12.45 -4.19 5.27
C VAL A 31 -13.69 -3.33 5.06
N THR A 32 -14.08 -3.01 3.82
CA THR A 32 -15.32 -2.28 3.52
C THR A 32 -16.55 -3.01 4.07
N LYS A 33 -16.61 -4.34 3.93
CA LYS A 33 -17.72 -5.14 4.47
C LYS A 33 -17.78 -5.10 6.00
N GLN A 34 -16.63 -5.05 6.68
CA GLN A 34 -16.57 -5.01 8.15
C GLN A 34 -16.80 -3.60 8.72
N LEU A 35 -16.56 -2.56 7.92
CA LEU A 35 -16.63 -1.16 8.32
C LEU A 35 -17.54 -0.36 7.38
N PRO A 36 -18.86 -0.65 7.35
CA PRO A 36 -19.78 -0.08 6.36
C PRO A 36 -19.95 1.44 6.47
N ASP A 37 -19.71 2.01 7.65
CA ASP A 37 -19.79 3.46 7.88
C ASP A 37 -18.52 4.20 7.43
N HIS A 38 -17.50 3.49 6.97
CA HIS A 38 -16.21 4.06 6.56
C HIS A 38 -15.94 3.86 5.07
N ARG A 39 -15.35 4.87 4.43
CA ARG A 39 -14.79 4.73 3.10
C ARG A 39 -13.46 4.00 3.22
N VAL A 40 -13.21 3.00 2.37
CA VAL A 40 -11.94 2.28 2.34
C VAL A 40 -11.35 2.42 0.94
N GLU A 41 -10.10 2.85 0.88
CA GLU A 41 -9.32 2.96 -0.36
C GLU A 41 -8.02 2.17 -0.23
N SER A 42 -7.50 1.68 -1.35
CA SER A 42 -6.23 0.97 -1.43
C SER A 42 -5.33 1.67 -2.45
N ILE A 43 -4.05 1.83 -2.09
CA ILE A 43 -3.00 2.35 -2.97
C ILE A 43 -1.74 1.51 -2.81
N VAL A 44 -0.99 1.35 -3.89
CA VAL A 44 0.29 0.64 -3.89
C VAL A 44 1.40 1.65 -4.13
N TYR A 45 2.40 1.68 -3.24
CA TYR A 45 3.59 2.50 -3.42
C TYR A 45 4.37 1.98 -4.63
N PRO A 46 4.60 2.79 -5.68
CA PRO A 46 5.23 2.28 -6.88
C PRO A 46 6.68 1.86 -6.61
N LYS A 47 7.18 0.95 -7.44
CA LYS A 47 8.56 0.50 -7.37
C LYS A 47 9.50 1.64 -7.74
N TYR A 48 10.18 2.21 -6.74
CA TYR A 48 11.32 3.08 -6.97
C TYR A 48 12.62 2.29 -6.81
N GLU A 49 13.55 2.46 -7.75
CA GLU A 49 14.91 1.99 -7.55
C GLU A 49 15.54 2.83 -6.43
N THR A 50 15.64 2.27 -5.23
CA THR A 50 16.43 2.85 -4.15
C THR A 50 17.91 2.69 -4.50
N LYS A 51 18.40 3.50 -5.45
CA LYS A 51 19.83 3.67 -5.75
C LYS A 51 20.46 4.62 -4.71
N GLY A 52 20.26 4.34 -3.41
CA GLY A 52 20.66 5.28 -2.35
C GLY A 52 20.42 4.76 -0.94
N GLU A 53 20.69 5.64 0.03
CA GLU A 53 20.55 5.40 1.47
C GLU A 53 19.06 5.25 1.87
N LEU A 54 18.80 4.44 2.91
CA LEU A 54 17.44 4.19 3.42
C LEU A 54 16.68 5.49 3.78
N ALA A 55 17.41 6.52 4.20
CA ALA A 55 16.86 7.83 4.54
C ALA A 55 16.17 8.49 3.34
N GLU A 56 16.83 8.50 2.17
CA GLU A 56 16.27 9.11 0.95
C GLU A 56 15.02 8.36 0.48
N ALA A 57 15.05 7.03 0.55
CA ALA A 57 13.89 6.20 0.23
C ALA A 57 12.69 6.50 1.14
N THR A 58 12.96 6.73 2.43
CA THR A 58 11.95 7.06 3.42
C THR A 58 11.39 8.46 3.17
N GLU A 59 12.23 9.45 2.85
CA GLU A 59 11.78 10.80 2.52
C GLU A 59 10.92 10.83 1.25
N ALA A 60 11.34 10.12 0.20
CA ALA A 60 10.58 9.99 -1.04
C ALA A 60 9.22 9.32 -0.79
N PHE A 61 9.19 8.24 -0.01
CA PHE A 61 7.96 7.58 0.39
C PHE A 61 7.02 8.51 1.17
N LEU A 62 7.56 9.27 2.13
CA LEU A 62 6.76 10.21 2.93
C LEU A 62 6.21 11.35 2.09
N ALA A 63 6.98 11.88 1.13
CA ALA A 63 6.52 12.90 0.19
C ALA A 63 5.37 12.38 -0.66
N TRP A 64 5.55 11.20 -1.28
CA TRP A 64 4.52 10.54 -2.07
C TRP A 64 3.25 10.26 -1.25
N LEU A 65 3.40 9.70 -0.04
CA LEU A 65 2.26 9.37 0.81
C LEU A 65 1.47 10.62 1.20
N LYS A 66 2.14 11.74 1.47
CA LYS A 66 1.48 13.02 1.77
C LYS A 66 0.63 13.48 0.58
N GLU A 67 1.14 13.38 -0.64
CA GLU A 67 0.37 13.72 -1.86
C GLU A 67 -0.88 12.84 -1.98
N GLN A 68 -0.75 11.53 -1.82
CA GLN A 68 -1.88 10.61 -1.89
C GLN A 68 -2.96 10.92 -0.84
N VAL A 69 -2.55 11.22 0.40
CA VAL A 69 -3.48 11.61 1.48
C VAL A 69 -4.18 12.93 1.16
N MET A 70 -3.48 13.90 0.57
CA MET A 70 -4.08 15.18 0.16
C MET A 70 -5.12 14.98 -0.95
N GLU A 71 -4.84 14.15 -1.96
CA GLU A 71 -5.80 13.87 -3.03
C GLU A 71 -7.04 13.13 -2.52
N VAL A 72 -6.85 12.12 -1.67
CA VAL A 72 -7.97 11.43 -1.02
C VAL A 72 -8.81 12.42 -0.21
N ARG A 73 -8.16 13.30 0.57
CA ARG A 73 -8.86 14.32 1.36
C ARG A 73 -9.64 15.29 0.48
N LYS A 74 -9.04 15.85 -0.58
CA LYS A 74 -9.73 16.76 -1.52
C LYS A 74 -10.97 16.12 -2.11
N SER A 75 -10.92 14.81 -2.41
CA SER A 75 -12.06 14.08 -2.97
C SER A 75 -13.15 13.68 -1.94
N THR A 76 -12.88 13.82 -0.63
CA THR A 76 -13.76 13.31 0.44
C THR A 76 -14.19 14.34 1.48
N VAL A 77 -13.47 15.44 1.60
CA VAL A 77 -13.61 16.39 2.70
C VAL A 77 -13.59 17.81 2.13
N GLU A 78 -14.70 18.53 2.27
CA GLU A 78 -14.85 19.93 1.84
C GLU A 78 -14.27 20.95 2.85
N LYS A 79 -13.73 20.48 3.99
CA LYS A 79 -13.25 21.35 5.07
C LYS A 79 -12.00 22.15 4.65
N PRO A 80 -11.92 23.44 5.01
CA PRO A 80 -10.79 24.31 4.65
C PRO A 80 -9.47 23.90 5.33
N TRP A 81 -8.36 24.27 4.70
CA TRP A 81 -6.98 24.02 5.18
C TRP A 81 -6.52 25.09 6.19
N PRO A 82 -5.71 24.78 7.24
CA PRO A 82 -5.12 23.49 7.57
C PRO A 82 -6.07 22.56 8.37
N PRO A 83 -5.99 21.22 8.15
CA PRO A 83 -6.76 20.24 8.87
C PRO A 83 -6.49 20.29 10.36
N LYS A 84 -7.55 20.24 11.18
CA LYS A 84 -7.46 19.89 12.60
C LYS A 84 -8.20 18.58 12.93
N ASP A 85 -8.64 17.87 11.90
CA ASP A 85 -9.43 16.65 12.01
C ASP A 85 -8.63 15.39 11.65
N ARG A 86 -9.23 14.23 11.91
CA ARG A 86 -8.69 12.91 11.58
C ARG A 86 -9.63 12.19 10.61
N GLU A 87 -9.97 12.85 9.50
CA GLU A 87 -10.92 12.33 8.50
C GLU A 87 -10.31 11.26 7.59
N VAL A 88 -9.00 11.36 7.32
CA VAL A 88 -8.25 10.34 6.58
C VAL A 88 -7.29 9.65 7.55
N CYS A 89 -7.39 8.33 7.64
CA CYS A 89 -6.49 7.48 8.42
C CYS A 89 -5.69 6.61 7.46
N VAL A 90 -4.37 6.57 7.62
CA VAL A 90 -3.48 5.74 6.80
C VAL A 90 -3.12 4.47 7.56
N ILE A 91 -3.26 3.32 6.91
CA ILE A 91 -2.80 2.02 7.40
C ILE A 91 -1.71 1.55 6.46
N LEU A 92 -0.50 1.34 6.99
CA LEU A 92 0.63 0.83 6.21
C LEU A 92 0.59 -0.71 6.20
N VAL A 93 0.59 -1.29 5.01
CA VAL A 93 0.64 -2.74 4.78
C VAL A 93 1.96 -3.06 4.08
N ALA A 94 2.96 -3.44 4.85
CA ALA A 94 4.28 -3.78 4.31
C ALA A 94 4.41 -5.30 4.12
N HIS A 95 4.88 -5.71 2.95
CA HIS A 95 5.20 -7.11 2.66
C HIS A 95 6.71 -7.28 2.52
N SER A 96 7.31 -8.02 3.44
CA SER A 96 8.74 -8.39 3.40
C SER A 96 8.88 -9.75 2.72
N MET A 97 9.78 -9.89 1.75
CA MET A 97 10.11 -11.20 1.17
C MET A 97 11.62 -11.45 1.17
N GLY A 98 12.04 -12.47 1.92
CA GLY A 98 13.06 -13.39 1.44
C GLY A 98 12.43 -14.26 0.34
N GLN A 99 13.11 -14.41 -0.79
CA GLN A 99 12.69 -15.30 -1.86
C GLN A 99 12.51 -16.71 -1.30
N ALA A 100 11.27 -17.21 -1.22
CA ALA A 100 11.08 -18.65 -1.26
C ALA A 100 11.42 -19.08 -2.69
N SER A 101 12.69 -19.47 -2.89
CA SER A 101 13.12 -20.27 -4.02
C SER A 101 12.22 -21.51 -4.07
N THR A 102 11.14 -21.43 -4.83
CA THR A 102 10.32 -22.59 -5.16
C THR A 102 11.12 -23.37 -6.19
N THR A 103 11.86 -24.33 -5.65
CA THR A 103 12.43 -25.51 -6.30
C THR A 103 11.87 -25.78 -7.69
N THR A 104 12.72 -25.63 -8.69
CA THR A 104 12.52 -26.19 -10.02
C THR A 104 12.49 -27.72 -9.89
N PRO A 105 11.40 -28.43 -10.27
CA PRO A 105 11.48 -29.86 -10.46
C PRO A 105 12.05 -30.09 -11.85
N SER A 106 13.35 -30.40 -11.95
CA SER A 106 13.96 -30.73 -13.24
C SER A 106 14.86 -31.96 -13.14
N HIS A 107 14.25 -33.13 -12.93
CA HIS A 107 14.50 -34.33 -13.76
C HIS A 107 13.66 -35.52 -13.27
N PRO A 108 12.98 -36.26 -14.17
CA PRO A 108 12.55 -37.61 -13.87
C PRO A 108 13.76 -38.57 -13.91
N PRO A 109 13.74 -39.68 -13.14
CA PRO A 109 14.82 -40.66 -13.17
C PRO A 109 14.88 -41.33 -14.56
N LYS A 110 16.08 -41.43 -15.11
CA LYS A 110 16.36 -42.31 -16.26
C LYS A 110 16.26 -43.76 -15.78
N HIS A 111 15.70 -44.59 -16.66
CA HIS A 111 15.40 -46.03 -16.55
C HIS A 111 16.32 -46.85 -15.65
#